data_AF-A0A7S1UBM5-F1
#
_entry.id   AF-A0A7S1UBM5-F1
#
_cell.length_a   1.000
_cell.length_b   1.000
_cell.length_c   1.000
_cell.angle_alpha   90.00
_cell.angle_beta   90.00
_cell.angle_gamma   90.00
#
_symmetry.space_group_name_H-M   'P 1'
#
loop_
_entity.id
_entity.type
_entity.pdbx_description
1 polymer ?
#
loop_
_entity_poly.entity_id
_entity_poly.type
_entity_poly.pdbx_seq_one_letter_code
_entity_poly.pdbx_strand_id
1 'polypeptide(L)'
;MPALTAEVAAAMPFECAVLNADGDGLSAFAPDPNTFAAHLSAAAATGKHVATFANLGGDSGLLAPVAMPGCGAAAYASLKPFLDAQGEGCAAQRAELWAAVAEAVLARLAAAPAEPLWVSTSGLGVAWLHVRLDPRPKYYTHAPYKLWPPQS
;
A
#
# COMPACT_ATOMS: atom_id res chain seq x y z
N MET A 1 -5.27 -4.14 -7.68
CA MET A 1 -4.84 -4.72 -8.98
C MET A 1 -5.27 -6.18 -9.03
N PRO A 2 -5.31 -6.87 -10.19
CA PRO A 2 -5.51 -8.31 -10.20
C PRO A 2 -4.47 -9.02 -9.32
N ALA A 3 -4.76 -10.26 -8.94
CA ALA A 3 -3.81 -11.06 -8.16
C ALA A 3 -2.54 -11.31 -8.98
N LEU A 4 -1.39 -11.18 -8.34
CA LEU A 4 -0.07 -11.41 -8.93
C LEU A 4 0.43 -12.80 -8.58
N THR A 5 0.96 -13.50 -9.57
CA THR A 5 1.90 -14.61 -9.44
C THR A 5 3.17 -14.27 -10.23
N ALA A 6 4.24 -15.07 -10.11
CA ALA A 6 5.45 -14.86 -10.90
C ALA A 6 5.14 -14.93 -12.41
N GLU A 7 4.26 -15.83 -12.81
CA GLU A 7 3.79 -15.98 -14.19
C GLU A 7 2.99 -14.75 -14.66
N VAL A 8 1.99 -14.32 -13.88
CA VAL A 8 1.17 -13.14 -14.21
C VAL A 8 2.05 -11.89 -14.32
N ALA A 9 2.97 -11.68 -13.39
CA ALA A 9 3.87 -10.52 -13.38
C ALA A 9 4.83 -10.50 -14.58
N ALA A 10 5.18 -11.66 -15.14
CA ALA A 10 6.06 -11.77 -16.30
C ALA A 10 5.32 -11.62 -17.64
N ALA A 11 4.04 -12.00 -17.69
CA ALA A 11 3.30 -12.14 -18.95
C ALA A 11 2.24 -11.04 -19.19
N MET A 12 1.70 -10.44 -18.13
CA MET A 12 0.60 -9.46 -18.25
C MET A 12 1.12 -8.01 -18.17
N PRO A 13 0.54 -7.09 -18.96
CA PRO A 13 0.79 -5.67 -18.76
C PRO A 13 0.31 -5.22 -17.37
N PHE A 14 0.90 -4.14 -16.86
CA PHE A 14 0.45 -3.55 -15.60
C PHE A 14 -1.02 -3.11 -15.67
N GLU A 15 -1.81 -3.52 -14.68
CA GLU A 15 -3.22 -3.16 -14.56
C GLU A 15 -3.56 -2.75 -13.12
N CYS A 16 -4.34 -1.69 -12.96
CA CYS A 16 -4.88 -1.31 -11.67
C CYS A 16 -6.27 -0.67 -11.82
N ALA A 17 -7.10 -0.83 -10.78
CA ALA A 17 -8.38 -0.14 -10.66
C ALA A 17 -8.23 0.95 -9.60
N VAL A 18 -8.53 2.19 -9.98
CA VAL A 18 -8.66 3.31 -9.06
C VAL A 18 -10.15 3.49 -8.79
N LEU A 19 -10.54 3.40 -7.53
CA LEU A 19 -11.92 3.52 -7.11
C LEU A 19 -12.07 4.78 -6.27
N ASN A 20 -13.11 5.55 -6.55
CA ASN A 20 -13.52 6.60 -5.64
C ASN A 20 -14.08 5.92 -4.38
N ALA A 21 -13.76 6.46 -3.20
CA ALA A 21 -14.58 6.15 -2.05
C ALA A 21 -15.93 6.84 -2.25
N ASP A 22 -17.03 6.09 -2.17
CA ASP A 22 -18.36 6.67 -2.29
C ASP A 22 -18.61 7.65 -1.13
N GLY A 23 -19.18 8.84 -1.43
CA GLY A 23 -19.51 9.89 -0.44
C GLY A 23 -18.29 10.63 0.16
N ASP A 24 -18.44 11.16 1.38
CA ASP A 24 -17.39 11.87 2.14
C ASP A 24 -16.33 10.94 2.78
N GLY A 25 -16.32 9.67 2.37
CA GLY A 25 -15.69 8.58 3.13
C GLY A 25 -14.18 8.74 3.36
N LEU A 26 -13.43 9.35 2.44
CA LEU A 26 -11.99 9.60 2.60
C LEU A 26 -11.65 11.08 2.86
N SER A 27 -12.56 12.01 2.54
CA SER A 27 -12.35 13.45 2.77
C SER A 27 -12.44 13.82 4.25
N ALA A 28 -13.13 13.02 5.07
CA ALA A 28 -13.26 13.22 6.51
C ALA A 28 -12.16 12.54 7.35
N PHE A 29 -11.24 11.78 6.73
CA PHE A 29 -10.22 11.02 7.47
C PHE A 29 -9.11 11.93 8.00
N ALA A 30 -9.14 12.22 9.29
CA ALA A 30 -8.00 12.81 9.98
C ALA A 30 -6.86 11.77 10.07
N PRO A 31 -5.63 12.10 9.64
CA PRO A 31 -4.52 11.16 9.70
C PRO A 31 -4.29 10.63 11.13
N ASP A 32 -4.21 9.31 11.29
CA ASP A 32 -3.86 8.67 12.56
C ASP A 32 -2.48 8.00 12.50
N PRO A 33 -1.41 8.72 12.85
CA PRO A 33 -0.07 8.14 12.91
C PRO A 33 0.11 7.18 14.09
N ASN A 34 -0.75 7.23 15.11
CA ASN A 34 -0.53 6.51 16.37
C ASN A 34 -0.64 5.00 16.19
N THR A 35 -1.57 4.55 15.35
CA THR A 35 -1.77 3.12 15.06
C THR A 35 -0.49 2.43 14.54
N PHE A 36 0.33 3.14 13.77
CA PHE A 36 1.61 2.62 13.25
C PHE A 36 2.85 3.25 13.89
N ALA A 37 2.71 4.03 14.97
CA ALA A 37 3.79 4.87 15.51
C ALA A 37 5.09 4.11 15.79
N ALA A 38 5.02 2.90 16.33
CA ALA A 38 6.19 2.07 16.59
C ALA A 38 6.95 1.71 15.30
N HIS A 39 6.23 1.33 14.24
CA HIS A 39 6.81 0.98 12.95
C HIS A 39 7.37 2.20 12.23
N LEU A 40 6.63 3.31 12.24
CA LEU A 40 7.05 4.58 11.62
C LEU A 40 8.31 5.12 12.30
N SER A 41 8.35 5.09 13.64
CA SER A 41 9.52 5.54 14.42
C SER A 41 10.74 4.65 14.19
N ALA A 42 10.54 3.32 14.12
CA ALA A 42 11.63 2.38 13.83
C ALA A 42 12.23 2.62 12.43
N ALA A 43 11.40 2.86 11.42
CA ALA A 43 11.87 3.19 10.08
C ALA A 43 12.63 4.53 10.07
N ALA A 44 12.07 5.58 10.68
CA ALA A 44 12.70 6.89 10.81
C ALA A 44 14.08 6.81 11.49
N ALA A 45 14.21 6.02 12.56
CA ALA A 45 15.48 5.85 13.28
C ALA A 45 16.59 5.23 12.40
N THR A 46 16.22 4.54 11.32
CA THR A 46 17.16 3.97 10.33
C THR A 46 17.35 4.86 9.09
N GLY A 47 16.75 6.06 9.07
CA GLY A 47 16.80 6.97 7.93
C GLY A 47 15.91 6.56 6.76
N LYS A 48 14.96 5.65 6.95
CA LYS A 48 13.97 5.25 5.93
C LYS A 48 12.73 6.14 6.01
N HIS A 49 12.15 6.45 4.86
CA HIS A 49 10.90 7.22 4.77
C HIS A 49 9.68 6.34 4.54
N VAL A 50 9.87 5.01 4.50
CA VAL A 50 8.81 4.00 4.37
C VAL A 50 9.05 2.90 5.39
N ALA A 51 8.05 2.66 6.26
CA ALA A 51 8.03 1.53 7.15
C ALA A 51 7.49 0.30 6.43
N THR A 52 8.16 -0.84 6.55
CA THR A 52 7.70 -2.15 6.07
C THR A 52 7.58 -3.10 7.24
N PHE A 53 6.41 -3.68 7.46
CA PHE A 53 6.10 -4.50 8.63
C PHE A 53 4.97 -5.49 8.35
N ALA A 54 4.84 -6.53 9.18
CA ALA A 54 3.72 -7.45 9.10
C ALA A 54 2.49 -6.87 9.81
N ASN A 55 1.28 -7.24 9.36
CA ASN A 55 0.07 -6.97 10.13
C ASN A 55 0.05 -7.77 11.45
N LEU A 56 -0.90 -7.48 12.34
CA LEU A 56 -1.04 -8.15 13.65
C LEU A 56 -1.15 -9.69 13.55
N GLY A 57 -1.74 -10.20 12.46
CA GLY A 57 -1.88 -11.63 12.21
C GLY A 57 -0.65 -12.30 11.57
N GLY A 58 0.36 -11.53 11.16
CA GLY A 58 1.56 -12.01 10.48
C GLY A 58 1.35 -12.54 9.06
N ASP A 59 0.12 -12.55 8.56
CA ASP A 59 -0.24 -13.14 7.26
C ASP A 59 -0.13 -12.15 6.09
N SER A 60 -0.01 -10.85 6.39
CA SER A 60 0.02 -9.78 5.39
C SER A 60 1.18 -8.82 5.62
N GLY A 61 1.80 -8.37 4.52
CA GLY A 61 2.78 -7.28 4.54
C GLY A 61 2.10 -5.93 4.43
N LEU A 62 2.61 -4.94 5.18
CA LEU A 62 2.16 -3.56 5.17
C LEU A 62 3.35 -2.63 4.90
N LEU A 63 3.16 -1.67 4.00
CA LEU A 63 4.13 -0.60 3.72
C LEU A 63 3.45 0.74 3.94
N ALA A 64 3.99 1.57 4.83
CA ALA A 64 3.41 2.86 5.17
C ALA A 64 4.48 3.97 5.11
N PRO A 65 4.21 5.12 4.45
CA PRO A 65 5.11 6.26 4.47
C PRO A 65 5.23 6.83 5.89
N VAL A 66 6.44 7.27 6.22
CA VAL A 66 6.78 7.99 7.46
C VAL A 66 6.46 9.47 7.28
N ALA A 67 5.88 10.11 8.30
CA ALA A 67 5.59 11.53 8.21
C ALA A 67 6.85 12.37 7.98
N MET A 68 6.93 13.07 6.84
CA MET A 68 7.97 14.05 6.53
C MET A 68 7.48 15.48 6.81
N PRO A 69 8.30 16.36 7.42
CA PRO A 69 7.93 17.75 7.70
C PRO A 69 7.49 18.54 6.47
N GLY A 70 8.11 18.29 5.31
CA GLY A 70 7.86 19.03 4.07
C GLY A 70 6.51 18.76 3.41
N CYS A 71 5.81 17.67 3.75
CA CYS A 71 4.63 17.21 3.01
C CYS A 71 3.29 17.50 3.69
N GLY A 72 3.31 17.89 4.97
CA GLY A 72 2.11 18.11 5.78
C GLY A 72 1.43 16.81 6.24
N ALA A 73 0.81 16.83 7.42
CA ALA A 73 0.23 15.61 8.01
C ALA A 73 -0.94 15.03 7.20
N ALA A 74 -1.76 15.90 6.59
CA ALA A 74 -2.92 15.49 5.79
C ALA A 74 -2.54 14.63 4.57
N ALA A 75 -1.30 14.73 4.08
CA ALA A 75 -0.79 13.91 2.98
C ALA A 75 -0.93 12.42 3.25
N TYR A 76 -0.84 12.00 4.51
CA TYR A 76 -0.76 10.58 4.86
C TYR A 76 -2.12 9.95 5.15
N ALA A 77 -3.24 10.66 5.03
CA ALA A 77 -4.56 10.08 5.31
C ALA A 77 -4.94 8.94 4.34
N SER A 78 -4.60 9.08 3.06
CA SER A 78 -4.90 8.10 2.00
C SER A 78 -4.03 8.32 0.76
N LEU A 79 -4.23 7.51 -0.29
CA LEU A 79 -3.38 7.55 -1.48
C LEU A 79 -3.47 8.88 -2.24
N LYS A 80 -4.68 9.43 -2.42
CA LYS A 80 -4.87 10.69 -3.16
C LYS A 80 -4.11 11.89 -2.55
N PRO A 81 -4.31 12.27 -1.28
CA PRO A 81 -3.58 13.39 -0.69
C PRO A 81 -2.07 13.15 -0.65
N PHE A 82 -1.61 11.90 -0.57
CA PHE A 82 -0.19 11.56 -0.65
C PHE A 82 0.41 11.84 -2.05
N LEU A 83 -0.35 11.51 -3.11
CA LEU A 83 0.02 11.82 -4.49
C LEU A 83 0.00 13.33 -4.77
N ASP A 84 -0.99 14.03 -4.20
CA ASP A 84 -1.17 15.48 -4.35
C ASP A 84 -0.17 16.29 -3.52
N ALA A 85 0.44 15.69 -2.48
CA ALA A 85 1.33 16.37 -1.55
C ALA A 85 2.51 17.04 -2.25
N GLN A 86 2.68 18.32 -1.98
CA GLN A 86 3.77 19.15 -2.48
C GLN A 86 4.69 19.53 -1.32
N GLY A 87 5.96 19.74 -1.62
CA GLY A 87 6.97 20.14 -0.66
C GLY A 87 8.27 19.36 -0.80
N GLU A 88 9.26 19.76 0.00
CA GLU A 88 10.58 19.15 -0.03
C GLU A 88 10.51 17.67 0.40
N GLY A 89 11.14 16.80 -0.37
CA GLY A 89 11.20 15.36 -0.09
C GLY A 89 9.97 14.55 -0.50
N CYS A 90 8.80 15.16 -0.75
CA CYS A 90 7.57 14.41 -1.03
C CYS A 90 7.64 13.57 -2.33
N ALA A 91 8.25 14.12 -3.38
CA ALA A 91 8.45 13.39 -4.62
C ALA A 91 9.40 12.20 -4.45
N ALA A 92 10.49 12.38 -3.69
CA ALA A 92 11.43 11.32 -3.38
C ALA A 92 10.77 10.22 -2.53
N GLN A 93 9.96 10.59 -1.54
CA GLN A 93 9.22 9.63 -0.72
C GLN A 93 8.21 8.81 -1.53
N ARG A 94 7.51 9.43 -2.50
CA ARG A 94 6.64 8.67 -3.41
C ARG A 94 7.41 7.63 -4.19
N ALA A 95 8.58 8.00 -4.72
CA ALA A 95 9.44 7.05 -5.42
C ALA A 95 9.94 5.94 -4.49
N GLU A 96 10.34 6.28 -3.26
CA GLU A 96 10.76 5.32 -2.23
C GLU A 96 9.64 4.35 -1.85
N LEU A 97 8.39 4.82 -1.70
CA LEU A 97 7.24 3.97 -1.43
C LEU A 97 7.04 2.96 -2.55
N TRP A 98 7.04 3.39 -3.80
CA TRP A 98 6.82 2.48 -4.93
C TRP A 98 7.99 1.52 -5.15
N ALA A 99 9.23 1.95 -4.90
CA ALA A 99 10.39 1.08 -4.90
C ALA A 99 10.28 0.00 -3.81
N ALA A 100 9.94 0.38 -2.58
CA ALA A 100 9.76 -0.56 -1.47
C ALA A 100 8.61 -1.55 -1.75
N VAL A 101 7.52 -1.09 -2.37
CA VAL A 101 6.41 -1.97 -2.80
C VAL A 101 6.90 -2.96 -3.85
N ALA A 102 7.64 -2.50 -4.87
CA ALA A 102 8.18 -3.38 -5.91
C ALA A 102 9.12 -4.44 -5.31
N GLU A 103 10.04 -4.04 -4.44
CA GLU A 103 10.96 -4.95 -3.74
C GLU A 103 10.18 -6.00 -2.93
N ALA A 104 9.19 -5.58 -2.15
CA ALA A 104 8.39 -6.49 -1.33
C ALA A 104 7.54 -7.46 -2.18
N VAL A 105 6.97 -6.98 -3.29
CA VAL A 105 6.23 -7.83 -4.24
C VAL A 105 7.17 -8.85 -4.88
N LEU A 106 8.33 -8.42 -5.40
CA LEU A 106 9.30 -9.32 -6.03
C LEU A 106 9.81 -10.38 -5.05
N ALA A 107 10.10 -10.00 -3.80
CA ALA A 107 10.49 -10.94 -2.75
C ALA A 107 9.38 -11.98 -2.48
N ARG A 108 8.12 -11.56 -2.43
CA ARG A 108 6.98 -12.47 -2.20
C ARG A 108 6.75 -13.42 -3.37
N LEU A 109 6.87 -12.93 -4.61
CA LEU A 109 6.76 -13.76 -5.81
C LEU A 109 7.92 -14.76 -5.93
N ALA A 110 9.13 -14.37 -5.54
CA ALA A 110 10.28 -15.27 -5.51
C ALA A 110 10.11 -16.39 -4.45
N ALA A 111 9.59 -16.04 -3.28
CA ALA A 111 9.39 -16.99 -2.18
C ALA A 111 8.26 -18.01 -2.45
N ALA A 112 7.21 -17.60 -3.17
CA ALA A 112 6.05 -18.44 -3.44
C ALA A 112 5.44 -18.11 -4.82
N PRO A 113 6.07 -18.58 -5.91
CA PRO A 113 5.79 -18.13 -7.28
C PRO A 113 4.42 -18.48 -7.82
N ALA A 114 3.78 -19.52 -7.27
CA ALA A 114 2.45 -19.98 -7.66
C ALA A 114 1.33 -19.47 -6.73
N GLU A 115 1.67 -18.80 -5.63
CA GLU A 115 0.66 -18.27 -4.71
C GLU A 115 0.20 -16.87 -5.14
N PRO A 116 -1.12 -16.63 -5.22
CA PRO A 116 -1.63 -15.32 -5.59
C PRO A 116 -1.37 -14.28 -4.51
N LEU A 117 -0.94 -13.10 -4.94
CA LEU A 117 -0.69 -11.93 -4.11
C LEU A 117 -1.61 -10.78 -4.53
N TRP A 118 -2.37 -10.24 -3.58
CA TRP A 118 -3.18 -9.04 -3.80
C TRP A 118 -2.48 -7.82 -3.23
N VAL A 119 -2.34 -6.78 -4.06
CA VAL A 119 -1.75 -5.49 -3.68
C VAL A 119 -2.80 -4.39 -3.72
N SER A 120 -3.05 -3.73 -2.60
CA SER A 120 -4.06 -2.66 -2.52
C SER A 120 -3.68 -1.61 -1.47
N THR A 121 -4.30 -0.43 -1.54
CA THR A 121 -4.30 0.55 -0.44
C THR A 121 -5.64 0.57 0.28
N SER A 122 -6.48 -0.44 0.03
CA SER A 122 -7.85 -0.51 0.55
C SER A 122 -7.84 -0.95 2.00
N GLY A 123 -8.38 -0.12 2.88
CA GLY A 123 -8.47 -0.38 4.30
C GLY A 123 -8.91 0.87 5.04
N LEU A 124 -10.18 0.92 5.43
CA LEU A 124 -10.77 2.10 6.09
C LEU A 124 -10.63 2.07 7.62
N GLY A 125 -10.03 1.00 8.17
CA GLY A 125 -9.87 0.83 9.62
C GLY A 125 -8.76 1.68 10.24
N VAL A 126 -7.83 2.20 9.43
CA VAL A 126 -6.72 3.06 9.89
C VAL A 126 -6.58 4.21 8.91
N ALA A 127 -6.69 5.44 9.41
CA ALA A 127 -6.55 6.67 8.62
C ALA A 127 -5.08 7.03 8.39
N TRP A 128 -4.29 6.08 7.90
CA TRP A 128 -2.90 6.29 7.50
C TRP A 128 -2.65 5.47 6.25
N LEU A 129 -2.07 6.05 5.21
CA LEU A 129 -1.78 5.37 3.96
C LEU A 129 -0.93 4.13 4.26
N HIS A 130 -1.40 2.98 3.81
CA HIS A 130 -0.63 1.76 3.84
C HIS A 130 -0.96 0.92 2.62
N VAL A 131 0.08 0.48 1.92
CA VAL A 131 -0.02 -0.53 0.87
C VAL A 131 -0.01 -1.89 1.55
N ARG A 132 -0.98 -2.72 1.20
CA ARG A 132 -1.19 -4.06 1.72
C ARG A 132 -0.76 -5.08 0.67
N LEU A 133 -0.03 -6.09 1.13
CA LEU A 133 0.36 -7.28 0.40
C LEU A 133 -0.34 -8.45 1.10
N ASP A 134 -1.51 -8.85 0.58
CA ASP A 134 -2.36 -9.85 1.21
C ASP A 134 -2.40 -11.15 0.38
N PRO A 135 -2.42 -12.33 1.02
CA PRO A 135 -2.58 -13.63 0.33
C PRO A 135 -4.03 -13.90 -0.10
N ARG A 136 -4.94 -12.95 0.14
CA ARG A 136 -6.38 -13.00 -0.20
C ARG A 136 -6.86 -11.58 -0.53
N PRO A 137 -7.91 -11.39 -1.36
CA PRO A 137 -8.42 -10.07 -1.76
C PRO A 137 -9.22 -9.38 -0.66
N LYS A 138 -8.62 -9.17 0.52
CA LYS A 138 -9.25 -8.46 1.63
C LYS A 138 -9.55 -7.02 1.20
N TYR A 139 -10.77 -6.55 1.48
CA TYR A 139 -11.25 -5.18 1.20
C TYR A 139 -11.35 -4.76 -0.27
N TYR A 140 -11.16 -5.68 -1.21
CA TYR A 140 -11.41 -5.38 -2.61
C TYR A 140 -12.90 -5.08 -2.82
N THR A 141 -13.21 -4.02 -3.56
CA THR A 141 -14.59 -3.66 -3.93
C THR A 141 -14.82 -3.88 -5.44
N HIS A 142 -13.78 -3.79 -6.26
CA HIS A 142 -13.83 -4.19 -7.68
C HIS A 142 -13.91 -5.71 -7.81
N ALA A 143 -15.11 -6.21 -8.17
CA ALA A 143 -15.40 -7.65 -8.21
C ALA A 143 -14.48 -8.49 -9.12
N PRO A 144 -14.09 -8.03 -10.33
CA PRO A 144 -13.18 -8.80 -11.19
C PRO A 144 -11.85 -9.18 -10.54
N TYR A 145 -11.33 -8.37 -9.61
CA TYR A 145 -10.05 -8.64 -8.96
C TYR A 145 -10.14 -9.47 -7.67
N LYS A 146 -11.35 -9.94 -7.30
CA LYS A 146 -11.55 -10.82 -6.14
C LYS A 146 -11.32 -12.30 -6.44
N LEU A 147 -11.22 -12.67 -7.71
CA LEU A 147 -11.20 -14.06 -8.14
C LEU A 147 -9.78 -14.51 -8.44
N TRP A 148 -9.50 -15.76 -8.11
CA TRP A 148 -8.29 -16.48 -8.53
C TRP A 148 -8.66 -17.91 -8.96
N PRO A 149 -8.30 -18.36 -10.17
CA PRO A 149 -7.69 -17.57 -11.25
C PRO A 149 -8.63 -16.44 -11.72
N PRO A 150 -8.10 -15.38 -12.37
CA PRO A 150 -8.93 -14.30 -12.90
C PRO A 150 -9.95 -14.87 -13.91
N GLN A 151 -11.21 -14.48 -13.81
CA GLN A 151 -12.19 -14.84 -14.84
C GLN A 151 -12.01 -13.91 -16.04
N SER A 152 -11.77 -14.49 -17.20
CA SER A 152 -11.67 -13.84 -18.52
C SER A 152 -13.00 -13.22 -18.94
#